data_AF-A0A1M5KLR1-F1
#
_entry.id   AF-A0A1M5KLR1-F1
#
_cell.length_a   1.000
_cell.length_b   1.000
_cell.length_c   1.000
_cell.angle_alpha   90.00
_cell.angle_beta   90.00
_cell.angle_gamma   90.00
#
_symmetry.space_group_name_H-M   'P 1'
#
loop_
_entity.id
_entity.type
_entity.pdbx_description
1 polymer ?
#
loop_
_entity_poly.entity_id
_entity_poly.type
_entity_poly.pdbx_seq_one_letter_code
_entity_poly.pdbx_strand_id
1 'polypeptide(L)'
;MCTFIYFWHMLGQVAKDAFTSPLFVIIYILLVSLITWQYLRLGKGERSALVSSLFSAGYGLLGGVIGSLLLMGIGIDLALIGISYLWIAAVILMLLHPRYLCFAYAGGVVGLISLLFGYPPINIPHLMALVAVLHLVESILIYLNGHFNPVPLTIEKKGEKRKGFNLQKFWPLPLLALISTGYSAYPLNWHFPDWWPLLGPGQDALYRKYQIVPVLVVLGYGEITYQKDPREKARFSSRYLLLFSLFLLFLSWLASRWEIFIPLAVLASPLGHEIVIWLGMRREGEKIFNYRECSLFIYLMNRLRAKKS
;
A
#
# COMPACT_ATOMS: atom_id res chain seq x y z
N MET A 1 17.74 -9.44 -27.08
CA MET A 1 17.15 -8.13 -27.48
C MET A 1 15.66 -8.25 -27.81
N CYS A 2 15.22 -9.23 -28.63
CA CYS A 2 13.80 -9.41 -28.96
C CYS A 2 12.87 -9.70 -27.76
N THR A 3 13.32 -10.45 -26.75
CA THR A 3 12.52 -10.78 -25.55
C THR A 3 12.26 -9.57 -24.65
N PHE A 4 13.23 -8.67 -24.50
CA PHE A 4 13.06 -7.44 -23.71
C PHE A 4 12.08 -6.48 -24.39
N ILE A 5 12.21 -6.27 -25.70
CA ILE A 5 11.26 -5.42 -26.46
C ILE A 5 9.85 -6.01 -26.40
N TYR A 6 9.72 -7.33 -26.53
CA TYR A 6 8.44 -8.03 -26.43
C TYR A 6 7.81 -7.89 -25.04
N PHE A 7 8.61 -7.95 -23.97
CA PHE A 7 8.14 -7.69 -22.60
C PHE A 7 7.47 -6.33 -22.46
N TRP A 8 8.16 -5.27 -22.88
CA TRP A 8 7.66 -3.89 -22.78
C TRP A 8 6.45 -3.66 -23.68
N HIS A 9 6.44 -4.30 -24.85
CA HIS A 9 5.28 -4.27 -25.73
C HIS A 9 4.06 -4.93 -25.07
N MET A 10 4.23 -6.12 -24.48
CA MET A 10 3.16 -6.80 -23.75
C MET A 10 2.67 -5.98 -22.55
N LEU A 11 3.58 -5.35 -21.81
CA LEU A 11 3.21 -4.44 -20.73
C LEU A 11 2.40 -3.24 -21.23
N GLY A 12 2.84 -2.62 -22.33
CA GLY A 12 2.13 -1.52 -22.97
C GLY A 12 0.75 -1.94 -23.46
N GLN A 13 0.61 -3.15 -24.00
CA GLN A 13 -0.67 -3.72 -24.42
C GLN A 13 -1.61 -3.93 -23.23
N VAL A 14 -1.16 -4.60 -22.15
CA VAL A 14 -2.01 -4.83 -20.97
C VAL A 14 -2.40 -3.52 -20.30
N ALA A 15 -1.49 -2.54 -20.24
CA ALA A 15 -1.81 -1.20 -19.76
C ALA A 15 -2.86 -0.53 -20.65
N LYS A 16 -2.67 -0.56 -21.97
CA LYS A 16 -3.63 -0.01 -22.94
C LYS A 16 -5.00 -0.66 -22.78
N ASP A 17 -5.05 -1.99 -22.71
CA ASP A 17 -6.28 -2.76 -22.57
C ASP A 17 -6.99 -2.46 -21.25
N ALA A 18 -6.24 -2.26 -20.16
CA ALA A 18 -6.80 -1.81 -18.90
C ALA A 18 -7.44 -0.42 -19.05
N PHE A 19 -6.74 0.56 -19.63
CA PHE A 19 -7.27 1.93 -19.76
C PHE A 19 -8.30 2.12 -20.89
N THR A 20 -8.49 1.16 -21.78
CA THR A 20 -9.59 1.15 -22.76
C THR A 20 -10.79 0.32 -22.30
N SER A 21 -10.61 -0.57 -21.32
CA SER A 21 -11.70 -1.36 -20.73
C SER A 21 -12.70 -0.44 -20.00
N PRO A 22 -14.00 -0.44 -20.39
CA PRO A 22 -15.01 0.39 -19.75
C PRO A 22 -15.12 0.14 -18.25
N LEU A 23 -15.05 -1.13 -17.83
CA LEU A 23 -15.14 -1.50 -16.42
C LEU A 23 -13.99 -0.91 -15.60
N PHE A 24 -12.76 -1.04 -16.10
CA PHE A 24 -11.58 -0.53 -15.40
C PHE A 24 -11.62 0.99 -15.28
N VAL A 25 -11.97 1.68 -16.37
CA VAL A 25 -12.11 3.15 -16.38
C VAL A 25 -13.21 3.61 -15.43
N ILE A 26 -14.37 2.93 -15.41
CA ILE A 26 -15.47 3.23 -14.48
C ILE A 26 -14.99 3.07 -13.04
N ILE A 27 -14.35 1.95 -12.68
CA ILE A 27 -13.85 1.74 -11.32
C ILE A 27 -12.81 2.80 -10.96
N TYR A 28 -11.89 3.13 -11.86
CA TYR A 28 -10.88 4.15 -11.61
C TYR A 28 -11.49 5.54 -11.38
N ILE A 29 -12.47 5.94 -12.20
CA ILE A 29 -13.21 7.20 -12.02
C ILE A 29 -13.98 7.19 -10.68
N LEU A 30 -14.60 6.06 -10.32
CA LEU A 30 -15.28 5.92 -9.02
C LEU A 30 -14.30 6.07 -7.86
N LEU A 31 -13.09 5.50 -7.94
CA LEU A 31 -12.04 5.68 -6.93
C LEU A 31 -11.60 7.14 -6.81
N VAL A 32 -11.35 7.83 -7.93
CA VAL A 32 -10.99 9.26 -7.94
C VAL A 32 -12.13 10.12 -7.37
N SER A 33 -13.37 9.77 -7.67
CA SER A 33 -14.57 10.44 -7.13
C SER A 33 -14.70 10.24 -5.62
N LEU A 34 -14.48 9.02 -5.13
CA LEU A 34 -14.45 8.71 -3.70
C LEU A 34 -13.35 9.49 -2.98
N ILE A 35 -12.15 9.58 -3.57
CA ILE A 35 -11.04 10.37 -3.02
C ILE A 35 -11.38 11.86 -2.97
N THR A 36 -12.01 12.39 -4.03
CA THR A 36 -12.49 13.78 -4.06
C THR A 36 -13.47 14.04 -2.92
N TRP A 37 -14.43 13.14 -2.73
CA TRP A 37 -15.40 13.23 -1.65
C TRP A 37 -14.76 13.11 -0.26
N GLN A 38 -13.73 12.29 -0.11
CA GLN A 38 -12.96 12.24 1.14
C GLN A 38 -12.29 13.58 1.43
N TYR A 39 -11.69 14.23 0.44
CA TYR A 39 -11.09 15.56 0.61
C TYR A 39 -12.13 16.63 0.97
N LEU A 40 -13.34 16.56 0.41
CA LEU A 40 -14.44 17.47 0.80
C LEU A 40 -14.78 17.33 2.29
N ARG A 41 -14.93 16.10 2.82
CA ARG A 41 -15.24 15.94 4.24
C ARG A 41 -14.07 16.22 5.20
N LEU A 42 -12.85 16.33 4.68
CA LEU A 42 -11.73 16.91 5.43
C LEU A 42 -11.81 18.45 5.51
N GLY A 43 -12.80 19.09 4.89
CA GLY A 43 -13.00 20.55 4.97
C GLY A 43 -12.32 21.33 3.83
N LYS A 44 -11.83 20.65 2.78
CA LYS A 44 -11.37 21.34 1.57
C LYS A 44 -12.57 21.86 0.78
N GLY A 45 -12.46 23.08 0.25
CA GLY A 45 -13.41 23.60 -0.73
C GLY A 45 -13.41 22.76 -2.02
N GLU A 46 -14.50 22.79 -2.77
CA GLU A 46 -14.75 21.90 -3.91
C GLU A 46 -13.63 21.89 -4.95
N ARG A 47 -13.23 23.08 -5.42
CA ARG A 47 -12.13 23.21 -6.38
C ARG A 47 -10.81 22.65 -5.83
N SER A 48 -10.52 22.87 -4.54
CA SER A 48 -9.29 22.38 -3.90
C SER A 48 -9.31 20.86 -3.73
N ALA A 49 -10.47 20.27 -3.40
CA ALA A 49 -10.64 18.83 -3.30
C ALA A 49 -10.44 18.15 -4.65
N LEU A 50 -11.04 18.69 -5.73
CA LEU A 50 -10.90 18.18 -7.09
C LEU A 50 -9.46 18.29 -7.61
N VAL A 51 -8.81 19.45 -7.42
CA VAL A 51 -7.39 19.61 -7.78
C VAL A 51 -6.53 18.62 -6.98
N SER A 52 -6.78 18.46 -5.68
CA SER A 52 -6.04 17.51 -4.85
C SER A 52 -6.24 16.06 -5.30
N SER A 53 -7.44 15.65 -5.71
CA SER A 53 -7.70 14.29 -6.19
C SER A 53 -7.08 14.04 -7.56
N LEU A 54 -7.10 15.01 -8.49
CA LEU A 54 -6.40 14.91 -9.77
C LEU A 54 -4.89 14.79 -9.60
N PHE A 55 -4.28 15.60 -8.74
CA PHE A 55 -2.86 15.44 -8.40
C PHE A 55 -2.60 14.06 -7.77
N SER A 56 -3.47 13.62 -6.86
CA SER A 56 -3.30 12.30 -6.24
C SER A 56 -3.43 11.16 -7.25
N ALA A 57 -4.31 11.28 -8.24
CA ALA A 57 -4.43 10.35 -9.36
C ALA A 57 -3.17 10.37 -10.24
N GLY A 58 -2.62 11.55 -10.55
CA GLY A 58 -1.36 11.67 -11.31
C GLY A 58 -0.17 11.01 -10.59
N TYR A 59 -0.01 11.26 -9.30
CA TYR A 59 0.99 10.56 -8.48
C TYR A 59 0.67 9.07 -8.32
N GLY A 60 -0.61 8.69 -8.30
CA GLY A 60 -1.06 7.30 -8.29
C GLY A 60 -0.70 6.55 -9.58
N LEU A 61 -0.77 7.18 -10.74
CA LEU A 61 -0.28 6.62 -12.00
C LEU A 61 1.24 6.39 -11.96
N LEU A 62 2.00 7.37 -11.45
CA LEU A 62 3.46 7.22 -11.25
C LEU A 62 3.77 6.06 -10.29
N GLY A 63 3.08 6.01 -9.16
CA GLY A 63 3.21 4.92 -8.18
C GLY A 63 2.80 3.57 -8.76
N GLY A 64 1.78 3.53 -9.62
CA GLY A 64 1.34 2.35 -10.36
C GLY A 64 2.45 1.81 -11.27
N VAL A 65 3.11 2.67 -12.05
CA VAL A 65 4.25 2.28 -12.89
C VAL A 65 5.40 1.75 -12.02
N ILE A 66 5.83 2.50 -11.01
CA ILE A 66 6.94 2.09 -10.12
C ILE A 66 6.62 0.76 -9.42
N GLY A 67 5.42 0.64 -8.85
CA GLY A 67 4.97 -0.55 -8.16
C GLY A 67 4.91 -1.75 -9.10
N SER A 68 4.40 -1.59 -10.32
CA SER A 68 4.37 -2.67 -11.32
C SER A 68 5.78 -3.18 -11.63
N LEU A 69 6.72 -2.27 -11.87
CA LEU A 69 8.11 -2.64 -12.16
C LEU A 69 8.77 -3.35 -10.98
N LEU A 70 8.50 -2.91 -9.75
CA LEU A 70 9.01 -3.57 -8.54
C LEU A 70 8.39 -4.96 -8.35
N LEU A 71 7.06 -5.09 -8.43
CA LEU A 71 6.35 -6.36 -8.28
C LEU A 71 6.85 -7.40 -9.30
N MET A 72 6.95 -6.99 -10.56
CA MET A 72 7.40 -7.85 -11.64
C MET A 72 8.90 -8.13 -11.57
N GLY A 73 9.73 -7.13 -11.29
CA GLY A 73 11.17 -7.30 -11.16
C GLY A 73 11.51 -8.23 -10.00
N ILE A 74 10.81 -8.12 -8.86
CA ILE A 74 11.01 -9.04 -7.74
C ILE A 74 10.42 -10.43 -8.07
N GLY A 75 9.47 -10.52 -9.00
CA GLY A 75 8.82 -11.76 -9.39
C GLY A 75 7.73 -12.21 -8.40
N ILE A 76 7.00 -11.25 -7.83
CA ILE A 76 5.90 -11.53 -6.91
C ILE A 76 4.72 -12.09 -7.70
N ASP A 77 4.46 -13.37 -7.48
CA ASP A 77 3.28 -14.06 -8.01
C ASP A 77 2.06 -13.88 -7.09
N LEU A 78 1.05 -13.17 -7.58
CA LEU A 78 -0.21 -12.92 -6.88
C LEU A 78 -1.08 -14.17 -6.68
N ALA A 79 -0.86 -15.24 -7.44
CA ALA A 79 -1.58 -16.50 -7.22
C ALA A 79 -1.16 -17.16 -5.89
N LEU A 80 0.10 -16.95 -5.48
CA LEU A 80 0.68 -17.64 -4.32
C LEU A 80 0.38 -16.95 -2.98
N ILE A 81 0.03 -15.66 -2.98
CA ILE A 81 -0.10 -14.89 -1.73
C ILE A 81 -1.47 -15.04 -1.04
N GLY A 82 -2.46 -15.63 -1.71
CA GLY A 82 -3.81 -15.75 -1.17
C GLY A 82 -4.52 -14.41 -0.99
N ILE A 83 -4.64 -13.62 -2.06
CA ILE A 83 -5.25 -12.28 -2.07
C ILE A 83 -6.61 -12.24 -1.35
N SER A 84 -7.46 -13.25 -1.56
CA SER A 84 -8.78 -13.32 -0.91
C SER A 84 -8.67 -13.32 0.61
N TYR A 85 -7.78 -14.13 1.18
CA TYR A 85 -7.55 -14.19 2.62
C TYR A 85 -7.00 -12.88 3.16
N LEU A 86 -6.08 -12.25 2.43
CA LEU A 86 -5.52 -10.94 2.78
C LEU A 86 -6.62 -9.87 2.88
N TRP A 87 -7.50 -9.79 1.88
CA TRP A 87 -8.62 -8.82 1.88
C TRP A 87 -9.63 -9.10 3.00
N ILE A 88 -10.02 -10.35 3.21
CA ILE A 88 -10.93 -10.73 4.29
C ILE A 88 -10.33 -10.33 5.64
N ALA A 89 -9.06 -10.65 5.88
CA ALA A 89 -8.37 -10.26 7.11
C ALA A 89 -8.28 -8.74 7.28
N ALA A 90 -7.95 -8.00 6.22
CA ALA A 90 -7.89 -6.54 6.26
C ALA A 90 -9.25 -5.91 6.61
N VAL A 91 -10.35 -6.42 6.04
CA VAL A 91 -11.71 -5.96 6.35
C VAL A 91 -12.07 -6.27 7.80
N ILE A 92 -11.84 -7.51 8.28
CA ILE A 92 -12.11 -7.89 9.67
C ILE A 92 -11.32 -7.02 10.65
N LEU A 93 -10.03 -6.81 10.38
CA LEU A 93 -9.17 -5.96 11.21
C LEU A 93 -9.62 -4.49 11.19
N MET A 94 -10.06 -3.98 10.04
CA MET A 94 -10.63 -2.64 9.93
C MET A 94 -11.87 -2.45 10.82
N LEU A 95 -12.70 -3.49 10.99
CA LEU A 95 -13.87 -3.43 11.89
C LEU A 95 -13.47 -3.26 13.36
N LEU A 96 -12.31 -3.78 13.77
CA LEU A 96 -11.75 -3.54 15.11
C LEU A 96 -11.23 -2.12 15.24
N HIS A 97 -10.46 -1.66 14.25
CA HIS A 97 -10.02 -0.28 14.17
C HIS A 97 -9.56 0.05 12.73
N PRO A 98 -9.97 1.18 12.12
CA PRO A 98 -9.63 1.52 10.74
C PRO A 98 -8.13 1.51 10.42
N ARG A 99 -7.29 1.83 11.43
CA ARG A 99 -5.82 1.75 11.34
C ARG A 99 -5.29 0.37 10.94
N TYR A 100 -6.02 -0.70 11.24
CA TYR A 100 -5.58 -2.07 10.96
C TYR A 100 -5.96 -2.56 9.55
N LEU A 101 -6.54 -1.69 8.71
CA LEU A 101 -6.76 -2.00 7.29
C LEU A 101 -5.44 -2.21 6.52
N CYS A 102 -4.33 -1.62 7.00
CA CYS A 102 -3.04 -1.73 6.35
C CYS A 102 -2.59 -3.20 6.19
N PHE A 103 -2.08 -3.53 5.01
CA PHE A 103 -1.63 -4.89 4.68
C PHE A 103 -0.45 -5.38 5.53
N ALA A 104 0.27 -4.50 6.23
CA ALA A 104 1.26 -4.93 7.22
C ALA A 104 0.61 -5.76 8.35
N TYR A 105 -0.57 -5.35 8.82
CA TYR A 105 -1.33 -6.08 9.83
C TYR A 105 -2.00 -7.31 9.25
N ALA A 106 -2.77 -7.15 8.17
CA ALA A 106 -3.50 -8.26 7.55
C ALA A 106 -2.54 -9.35 7.06
N GLY A 107 -1.44 -8.97 6.41
CA GLY A 107 -0.40 -9.89 5.96
C GLY A 107 0.31 -10.58 7.12
N GLY A 108 0.60 -9.87 8.21
CA GLY A 108 1.16 -10.46 9.42
C GLY A 108 0.24 -11.48 10.07
N VAL A 109 -1.06 -11.17 10.19
CA VAL A 109 -2.07 -12.08 10.76
C VAL A 109 -2.26 -13.31 9.88
N VAL A 110 -2.46 -13.13 8.57
CA VAL A 110 -2.64 -14.24 7.63
C VAL A 110 -1.39 -15.11 7.57
N GLY A 111 -0.19 -14.50 7.53
CA GLY A 111 1.09 -15.21 7.56
C GLY A 111 1.29 -15.99 8.85
N LEU A 112 0.93 -15.43 10.01
CA LEU A 112 1.04 -16.10 11.30
C LEU A 112 0.06 -17.28 11.39
N ILE A 113 -1.18 -17.10 10.94
CA ILE A 113 -2.18 -18.17 10.90
C ILE A 113 -1.72 -19.31 9.98
N SER A 114 -1.23 -18.98 8.79
CA SER A 114 -0.66 -19.96 7.85
C SER A 114 0.53 -20.71 8.45
N LEU A 115 1.44 -20.00 9.14
CA LEU A 115 2.61 -20.59 9.79
C LEU A 115 2.25 -21.53 10.95
N LEU A 116 1.26 -21.17 11.77
CA LEU A 116 0.88 -21.95 12.95
C LEU A 116 -0.03 -23.13 12.63
N PHE A 117 -0.94 -22.97 11.67
CA PHE A 117 -2.00 -23.94 11.39
C PHE A 117 -1.86 -24.62 10.02
N GLY A 118 -0.93 -24.20 9.17
CA GLY A 118 -0.78 -24.69 7.80
C GLY A 118 -1.88 -24.21 6.84
N TYR A 119 -2.77 -23.33 7.29
CA TYR A 119 -3.88 -22.78 6.49
C TYR A 119 -4.04 -21.29 6.80
N PRO A 120 -4.31 -20.41 5.81
CA PRO A 120 -4.45 -20.71 4.38
C PRO A 120 -3.11 -21.13 3.74
N PRO A 121 -3.14 -21.92 2.65
CA PRO A 121 -1.93 -22.38 1.96
C PRO A 121 -1.37 -21.26 1.09
N ILE A 122 -0.60 -20.37 1.70
CA ILE A 122 -0.01 -19.19 1.06
C ILE A 122 1.50 -19.24 1.08
N ASN A 123 2.12 -18.59 0.10
CA ASN A 123 3.56 -18.33 0.10
C ASN A 123 3.84 -17.06 0.91
N ILE A 124 4.30 -17.25 2.14
CA ILE A 124 4.60 -16.16 3.07
C ILE A 124 5.69 -15.20 2.53
N PRO A 125 6.83 -15.66 1.95
CA PRO A 125 7.81 -14.78 1.33
C PRO A 125 7.21 -13.84 0.28
N HIS A 126 6.37 -14.35 -0.62
CA HIS A 126 5.70 -13.53 -1.63
C HIS A 126 4.71 -12.53 -1.00
N LEU A 127 3.98 -12.94 0.03
CA LEU A 127 3.05 -12.07 0.75
C LEU A 127 3.79 -10.92 1.44
N MET A 128 4.86 -11.22 2.17
CA MET A 128 5.67 -10.20 2.87
C MET A 128 6.35 -9.26 1.89
N ALA A 129 6.78 -9.76 0.74
CA ALA A 129 7.35 -8.92 -0.31
C ALA A 129 6.31 -8.00 -0.96
N LEU A 130 5.06 -8.46 -1.17
CA LEU A 130 3.98 -7.57 -1.61
C LEU A 130 3.78 -6.43 -0.61
N VAL A 131 3.69 -6.75 0.69
CA VAL A 131 3.55 -5.75 1.75
C VAL A 131 4.72 -4.76 1.69
N ALA A 132 5.95 -5.25 1.56
CA ALA A 132 7.14 -4.42 1.46
C ALA A 132 7.12 -3.49 0.24
N VAL A 133 6.75 -4.00 -0.95
CA VAL A 133 6.71 -3.19 -2.18
C VAL A 133 5.64 -2.11 -2.09
N LEU A 134 4.45 -2.41 -1.55
CA LEU A 134 3.39 -1.40 -1.42
C LEU A 134 3.81 -0.25 -0.50
N HIS A 135 4.44 -0.54 0.64
CA HIS A 135 4.95 0.50 1.54
C HIS A 135 6.19 1.21 0.97
N LEU A 136 7.00 0.53 0.15
CA LEU A 136 8.10 1.17 -0.56
C LEU A 136 7.57 2.23 -1.53
N VAL A 137 6.55 1.88 -2.34
CA VAL A 137 5.89 2.83 -3.23
C VAL A 137 5.22 3.94 -2.43
N GLU A 138 4.52 3.62 -1.34
CA GLU A 138 3.93 4.62 -0.45
C GLU A 138 4.98 5.60 0.07
N SER A 139 6.15 5.11 0.50
CA SER A 139 7.23 5.95 1.01
C SER A 139 7.72 6.96 -0.04
N ILE A 140 7.82 6.52 -1.31
CA ILE A 140 8.18 7.39 -2.44
C ILE A 140 7.10 8.45 -2.65
N LEU A 141 5.83 8.06 -2.64
CA LEU A 141 4.71 8.99 -2.82
C LEU A 141 4.62 10.00 -1.67
N ILE A 142 4.79 9.58 -0.42
CA ILE A 142 4.84 10.48 0.74
C ILE A 142 5.98 11.49 0.58
N TYR A 143 7.17 11.03 0.17
CA TYR A 143 8.32 11.92 -0.05
C TYR A 143 8.04 12.96 -1.12
N LEU A 144 7.46 12.54 -2.25
CA LEU A 144 7.16 13.41 -3.39
C LEU A 144 6.04 14.38 -3.08
N ASN A 145 4.89 13.90 -2.59
CA ASN A 145 3.68 14.71 -2.50
C ASN A 145 2.90 14.65 -1.18
N GLY A 146 3.41 13.98 -0.14
CA GLY A 146 2.77 13.86 1.17
C GLY A 146 2.52 15.19 1.89
N HIS A 147 3.35 16.20 1.63
CA HIS A 147 3.29 17.50 2.30
C HIS A 147 2.41 18.55 1.62
N PHE A 148 1.98 18.32 0.37
CA PHE A 148 1.23 19.34 -0.38
C PHE A 148 -0.20 19.52 0.17
N ASN A 149 -0.74 20.73 0.05
CA ASN A 149 -2.13 21.06 0.42
C ASN A 149 -2.56 20.46 1.78
N PRO A 150 -1.82 20.73 2.87
CA PRO A 150 -2.17 20.27 4.21
C PRO A 150 -3.48 20.93 4.65
N VAL A 151 -4.30 20.21 5.41
CA VAL A 151 -5.56 20.74 5.93
C VAL A 151 -5.30 21.35 7.32
N PRO A 152 -5.55 22.65 7.53
CA PRO A 152 -5.36 23.26 8.84
C PRO A 152 -6.34 22.67 9.86
N LEU A 153 -5.87 22.46 11.08
CA LEU A 153 -6.70 21.99 12.19
C LEU A 153 -6.30 22.64 13.51
N THR A 154 -7.21 22.62 14.46
CA THR A 154 -6.96 23.06 15.83
C THR A 154 -7.19 21.87 16.74
N ILE A 155 -6.21 21.56 17.59
CA ILE A 155 -6.32 20.49 18.57
C ILE A 155 -6.20 21.08 19.96
N GLU A 156 -7.13 20.69 20.80
CA GLU A 156 -7.22 21.13 22.18
C GLU A 156 -6.71 20.03 23.09
N LYS A 157 -5.67 20.31 23.86
CA LYS A 157 -5.09 19.37 24.82
C LYS A 157 -4.92 20.04 26.17
N LYS A 158 -5.55 19.48 27.21
CA LYS A 158 -5.51 20.02 28.58
C LYS A 158 -5.90 21.51 28.66
N GLY A 159 -6.84 21.95 27.83
CA GLY A 159 -7.29 23.34 27.73
C GLY A 159 -6.41 24.25 26.86
N GLU A 160 -5.28 23.78 26.35
CA GLU A 160 -4.45 24.52 25.38
C GLU A 160 -4.89 24.21 23.95
N LYS A 161 -5.29 25.25 23.20
CA LYS A 161 -5.54 25.13 21.76
C LYS A 161 -4.25 25.31 20.99
N ARG A 162 -3.87 24.30 20.22
CA ARG A 162 -2.70 24.31 19.33
C ARG A 162 -3.17 24.20 17.88
N LYS A 163 -2.64 25.08 17.02
CA LYS A 163 -2.84 24.96 15.57
C LYS A 163 -1.90 23.89 15.02
N GLY A 164 -2.37 23.15 14.03
CA GLY A 164 -1.60 22.13 13.35
C GLY A 164 -2.15 21.86 11.95
N PHE A 165 -1.66 20.78 11.35
CA PHE A 165 -2.01 20.37 10.00
C PHE A 165 -2.29 18.87 9.94
N ASN A 166 -3.35 18.49 9.24
CA ASN A 166 -3.64 17.11 8.86
C ASN A 166 -3.08 16.89 7.45
N LEU A 167 -2.15 15.96 7.37
CA LEU A 167 -1.51 15.47 6.16
C LEU A 167 -2.21 14.18 5.75
N GLN A 168 -3.27 14.31 4.94
CA GLN A 168 -3.99 13.16 4.41
C GLN A 168 -3.83 13.09 2.88
N LYS A 169 -3.45 11.91 2.37
CA LYS A 169 -3.35 11.59 0.94
C LYS A 169 -3.94 10.23 0.64
N PHE A 170 -4.50 10.10 -0.56
CA PHE A 170 -4.98 8.85 -1.11
C PHE A 170 -4.58 8.78 -2.57
N TRP A 171 -3.80 7.77 -2.95
CA TRP A 171 -3.33 7.57 -4.31
C TRP A 171 -4.00 6.33 -4.89
N PRO A 172 -4.78 6.44 -5.97
CA PRO A 172 -5.27 5.29 -6.71
C PRO A 172 -4.17 4.80 -7.66
N LEU A 173 -3.65 3.60 -7.43
CA LEU A 173 -2.59 2.97 -8.21
C LEU A 173 -3.18 1.89 -9.12
N PRO A 174 -3.11 2.05 -10.45
CA PRO A 174 -3.29 0.97 -11.40
C PRO A 174 -1.98 0.20 -11.55
N LEU A 175 -1.86 -0.91 -10.81
CA LEU A 175 -0.71 -1.81 -10.85
C LEU A 175 -0.90 -2.85 -11.96
N LEU A 176 0.20 -3.28 -12.56
CA LEU A 176 0.30 -4.49 -13.36
C LEU A 176 1.10 -5.51 -12.56
N ALA A 177 0.54 -6.70 -12.38
CA ALA A 177 1.14 -7.71 -11.52
C ALA A 177 1.11 -9.09 -12.20
N LEU A 178 2.04 -9.95 -11.78
CA LEU A 178 2.14 -11.32 -12.26
C LEU A 178 1.15 -12.20 -11.50
N ILE A 179 0.43 -13.02 -12.23
CA ILE A 179 -0.35 -14.13 -11.68
C ILE A 179 0.01 -15.41 -12.42
N SER A 180 0.35 -16.47 -11.70
CA SER A 180 0.51 -17.77 -12.34
C SER A 180 -0.83 -18.45 -12.59
N THR A 181 -0.93 -19.07 -13.76
CA THR A 181 -2.16 -19.74 -14.23
C THR A 181 -1.98 -21.25 -14.41
N GLY A 182 -0.81 -21.77 -14.09
CA GLY A 182 -0.47 -23.19 -14.15
C GLY A 182 0.97 -23.41 -14.58
N TYR A 183 1.26 -24.64 -15.00
CA TYR A 183 2.59 -25.04 -15.48
C TYR A 183 2.57 -25.35 -16.99
N SER A 184 3.71 -25.18 -17.63
CA SER A 184 3.99 -25.62 -19.00
C SER A 184 4.79 -26.92 -18.97
N ALA A 185 4.53 -27.80 -19.95
CA ALA A 185 5.29 -29.04 -20.14
C ALA A 185 6.74 -28.78 -20.58
N TYR A 186 6.98 -27.62 -21.18
CA TYR A 186 8.29 -27.15 -21.63
C TYR A 186 8.68 -25.88 -20.84
N PRO A 187 9.97 -25.63 -20.60
CA PRO A 187 10.39 -24.36 -20.02
C PRO A 187 9.93 -23.22 -20.94
N LEU A 188 9.52 -22.11 -20.34
CA LEU A 188 9.20 -20.91 -21.10
C LEU A 188 10.41 -20.53 -21.95
N ASN A 189 10.20 -20.34 -23.26
CA ASN A 189 11.20 -19.78 -24.20
C ASN A 189 11.51 -18.29 -23.93
N TRP A 190 11.14 -17.81 -22.75
CA TRP A 190 11.39 -16.47 -22.30
C TRP A 190 12.70 -16.45 -21.53
N HIS A 191 13.76 -15.95 -22.16
CA HIS A 191 15.03 -15.69 -21.48
C HIS A 191 14.85 -14.52 -20.50
N PHE A 192 14.47 -14.85 -19.26
CA PHE A 192 14.62 -13.93 -18.15
C PHE A 192 16.09 -13.88 -17.73
N PRO A 193 16.53 -12.78 -17.09
CA PRO A 193 17.85 -12.75 -16.47
C PRO A 193 17.98 -13.84 -15.40
N ASP A 194 19.18 -14.39 -15.20
CA ASP A 194 19.44 -15.47 -14.24
C ASP A 194 19.05 -15.13 -12.78
N TRP A 195 18.96 -13.84 -12.46
CA TRP A 195 18.55 -13.36 -11.14
C TRP A 195 17.02 -13.33 -10.93
N TRP A 196 16.23 -13.50 -12.00
CA TRP A 196 14.77 -13.39 -11.96
C TRP A 196 14.10 -14.78 -12.00
N PRO A 197 13.07 -15.02 -11.19
CA PRO A 197 12.50 -14.13 -10.18
C PRO A 197 13.36 -14.07 -8.90
N LEU A 198 13.38 -12.91 -8.24
CA LEU A 198 14.18 -12.69 -7.04
C LEU A 198 13.73 -13.55 -5.83
N LEU A 199 12.42 -13.85 -5.76
CA LEU A 199 11.75 -14.60 -4.69
C LEU A 199 11.39 -16.06 -5.01
N GLY A 200 11.60 -16.54 -6.24
CA GLY A 200 11.15 -17.88 -6.66
C GLY A 200 12.30 -18.87 -6.86
N PRO A 201 12.06 -20.19 -6.69
CA PRO A 201 13.12 -21.19 -6.80
C PRO A 201 13.45 -21.32 -8.28
N GLY A 202 14.66 -20.91 -8.67
CA GLY A 202 15.01 -20.57 -10.06
C GLY A 202 14.61 -21.57 -11.16
N GLN A 203 14.34 -22.84 -10.83
CA GLN A 203 13.87 -23.86 -11.78
C GLN A 203 12.34 -23.93 -11.93
N ASP A 204 11.55 -23.82 -10.86
CA ASP A 204 10.07 -23.91 -10.95
C ASP A 204 9.46 -22.73 -11.71
N ALA A 205 10.09 -21.56 -11.57
CA ALA A 205 9.69 -20.35 -12.27
C ALA A 205 9.77 -20.47 -13.80
N LEU A 206 10.68 -21.29 -14.33
CA LEU A 206 10.84 -21.51 -15.77
C LEU A 206 9.69 -22.32 -16.37
N TYR A 207 9.02 -23.15 -15.57
CA TYR A 207 7.87 -23.96 -16.01
C TYR A 207 6.54 -23.33 -15.63
N ARG A 208 6.52 -22.22 -14.88
CA ARG A 208 5.29 -21.56 -14.44
C ARG A 208 4.81 -20.59 -15.51
N LYS A 209 3.56 -20.75 -15.96
CA LYS A 209 2.92 -19.81 -16.88
C LYS A 209 2.44 -18.59 -16.12
N TYR A 210 2.95 -17.42 -16.51
CA TYR A 210 2.52 -16.14 -15.94
C TYR A 210 1.62 -15.38 -16.90
N GLN A 211 0.67 -14.65 -16.33
CA GLN A 211 -0.09 -13.61 -17.00
C GLN A 211 0.11 -12.29 -16.26
N ILE A 212 0.08 -11.19 -16.99
CA ILE A 212 0.09 -9.86 -16.42
C ILE A 212 -1.37 -9.41 -16.29
N VAL A 213 -1.78 -9.07 -15.07
CA VAL A 213 -3.14 -8.60 -14.80
C VAL A 213 -3.12 -7.19 -14.21
N PRO A 214 -4.05 -6.31 -14.63
CA PRO A 214 -4.21 -5.02 -14.00
C PRO A 214 -4.94 -5.16 -12.66
N VAL A 215 -4.42 -4.51 -11.62
CA VAL A 215 -4.95 -4.51 -10.25
C VAL A 215 -5.05 -3.07 -9.76
N LEU A 216 -6.23 -2.66 -9.31
CA LEU A 216 -6.44 -1.35 -8.70
C LEU A 216 -6.22 -1.44 -7.19
N VAL A 217 -5.33 -0.60 -6.68
CA VAL A 217 -5.03 -0.48 -5.24
C VAL A 217 -5.10 1.00 -4.84
N VAL A 218 -5.55 1.30 -3.63
CA VAL A 218 -5.46 2.66 -3.08
C VAL A 218 -4.47 2.65 -1.92
N LEU A 219 -3.39 3.43 -2.06
CA LEU A 219 -2.46 3.70 -0.95
C LEU A 219 -2.89 4.97 -0.23
N GLY A 220 -2.75 5.01 1.09
CA GLY A 220 -3.23 6.11 1.91
C GLY A 220 -2.21 6.51 2.96
N TYR A 221 -1.91 7.80 3.02
CA TYR A 221 -1.05 8.41 4.04
C TYR A 221 -1.88 9.34 4.92
N GLY A 222 -1.67 9.29 6.23
CA GLY A 222 -2.44 10.07 7.21
C GLY A 222 -1.63 10.37 8.45
N GLU A 223 -1.26 11.64 8.64
CA GLU A 223 -0.53 12.12 9.82
C GLU A 223 -0.99 13.50 10.27
N ILE A 224 -0.73 13.83 11.53
CA ILE A 224 -0.95 15.17 12.07
C ILE A 224 0.38 15.75 12.56
N THR A 225 0.59 17.04 12.34
CA THR A 225 1.73 17.81 12.87
C THR A 225 1.24 19.08 13.56
N TYR A 226 1.85 19.45 14.68
CA TYR A 226 1.56 20.70 15.42
C TYR A 226 2.80 21.54 15.64
N GLN A 227 3.96 20.90 15.73
CA GLN A 227 5.22 21.57 16.05
C GLN A 227 6.12 21.74 14.82
N LYS A 228 5.86 20.96 13.76
CA LYS A 228 6.76 20.83 12.62
C LYS A 228 6.10 21.25 11.32
N ASP A 229 6.94 21.68 10.40
CA ASP A 229 6.54 21.91 9.03
C ASP A 229 6.02 20.60 8.38
N PRO A 230 4.87 20.64 7.67
CA PRO A 230 4.32 19.51 6.92
C PRO A 230 5.33 18.73 6.06
N ARG A 231 6.28 19.43 5.44
CA ARG A 231 7.30 18.83 4.58
C ARG A 231 8.35 18.07 5.39
N GLU A 232 8.77 18.63 6.51
CA GLU A 232 9.67 17.92 7.42
C GLU A 232 9.03 16.67 8.01
N LYS A 233 7.74 16.76 8.37
CA LYS A 233 6.97 15.62 8.86
C LYS A 233 6.88 14.52 7.80
N ALA A 234 6.40 14.85 6.61
CA ALA A 234 6.27 13.89 5.51
C ALA A 234 7.60 13.23 5.14
N ARG A 235 8.70 14.00 5.06
CA ARG A 235 10.04 13.45 4.77
C ARG A 235 10.55 12.52 5.85
N PHE A 236 10.20 12.76 7.10
CA PHE A 236 10.58 11.87 8.18
C PHE A 236 9.83 10.55 8.03
N SER A 237 8.51 10.61 7.89
CA SER A 237 7.65 9.43 7.79
C SER A 237 7.98 8.59 6.56
N SER A 238 8.24 9.24 5.41
CA SER A 238 8.72 8.56 4.21
C SER A 238 10.04 7.82 4.45
N ARG A 239 10.98 8.39 5.19
CA ARG A 239 12.29 7.75 5.44
C ARG A 239 12.16 6.49 6.30
N TYR A 240 11.37 6.52 7.37
CA TYR A 240 11.19 5.33 8.21
C TYR A 240 10.37 4.26 7.50
N LEU A 241 9.36 4.65 6.72
CA LEU A 241 8.60 3.72 5.91
C LEU A 241 9.46 3.06 4.83
N LEU A 242 10.35 3.82 4.19
CA LEU A 242 11.34 3.32 3.24
C LEU A 242 12.27 2.28 3.90
N LEU A 243 12.85 2.62 5.06
CA LEU A 243 13.74 1.71 5.79
C LEU A 243 13.03 0.41 6.21
N PHE A 244 11.81 0.53 6.73
CA PHE A 244 10.96 -0.61 7.05
C PHE A 244 10.72 -1.49 5.81
N SER A 245 10.36 -0.88 4.68
CA SER A 245 10.04 -1.59 3.46
C SER A 245 11.25 -2.34 2.89
N LEU A 246 12.43 -1.71 2.89
CA LEU A 246 13.67 -2.36 2.46
C LEU A 246 14.06 -3.51 3.40
N PHE A 247 13.90 -3.33 4.70
CA PHE A 247 14.16 -4.37 5.69
C PHE A 247 13.21 -5.56 5.53
N LEU A 248 11.91 -5.31 5.37
CA LEU A 248 10.92 -6.37 5.18
C LEU A 248 11.12 -7.09 3.84
N LEU A 249 11.49 -6.37 2.77
CA LEU A 249 11.81 -6.97 1.49
C LEU A 249 13.04 -7.88 1.58
N PHE A 250 14.08 -7.44 2.30
CA PHE A 250 15.26 -8.26 2.57
C PHE A 250 14.93 -9.53 3.37
N LEU A 251 14.11 -9.42 4.42
CA LEU A 251 13.63 -10.59 5.16
C LEU A 251 12.80 -11.53 4.28
N SER A 252 11.99 -10.99 3.38
CA SER A 252 11.20 -11.80 2.43
C SER A 252 12.10 -12.57 1.47
N TRP A 253 13.18 -11.95 1.00
CA TRP A 253 14.21 -12.57 0.17
C TRP A 253 15.01 -13.66 0.90
N LEU A 254 15.30 -13.47 2.19
CA LEU A 254 15.90 -14.51 3.03
C LEU A 254 14.92 -15.67 3.26
N ALA A 255 13.66 -15.35 3.58
CA ALA A 255 12.61 -16.34 3.83
C ALA A 255 12.28 -17.18 2.59
N SER A 256 12.51 -16.66 1.39
CA SER A 256 12.35 -17.43 0.15
C SER A 256 13.49 -18.44 -0.10
N ARG A 257 14.61 -18.33 0.62
CA ARG A 257 15.78 -19.23 0.52
C ARG A 257 15.89 -20.17 1.70
N TRP A 258 15.52 -19.67 2.87
CA TRP A 258 15.70 -20.36 4.14
C TRP A 258 14.46 -20.16 5.02
N GLU A 259 13.74 -21.25 5.25
CA GLU A 259 12.46 -21.25 5.98
C GLU A 259 12.58 -20.69 7.41
N ILE A 260 13.77 -20.75 8.01
CA ILE A 260 14.04 -20.20 9.35
C ILE A 260 13.74 -18.68 9.46
N PHE A 261 13.75 -17.93 8.35
CA PHE A 261 13.42 -16.50 8.35
C PHE A 261 11.93 -16.21 8.17
N ILE A 262 11.10 -17.21 7.87
CA ILE A 262 9.65 -17.03 7.69
C ILE A 262 9.00 -16.41 8.95
N PRO A 263 9.21 -16.93 10.18
CA PRO A 263 8.61 -16.34 11.37
C PRO A 263 9.07 -14.89 11.59
N LEU A 264 10.34 -14.61 11.30
CA LEU A 264 10.89 -13.27 11.43
C LEU A 264 10.24 -12.29 10.46
N ALA A 265 10.06 -12.66 9.19
CA ALA A 265 9.40 -11.82 8.19
C ALA A 265 7.93 -11.54 8.56
N VAL A 266 7.20 -12.56 9.00
CA VAL A 266 5.79 -12.46 9.43
C VAL A 266 5.62 -11.50 10.60
N LEU A 267 6.47 -11.61 11.63
CA LEU A 267 6.40 -10.73 12.79
C LEU A 267 6.92 -9.33 12.50
N ALA A 268 7.96 -9.21 11.67
CA ALA A 268 8.53 -7.93 11.27
C ALA A 268 7.52 -7.03 10.55
N SER A 269 6.56 -7.60 9.81
CA SER A 269 5.53 -6.84 9.10
C SER A 269 4.68 -5.95 10.04
N PRO A 270 3.84 -6.49 10.95
CA PRO A 270 3.02 -5.67 11.85
C PRO A 270 3.86 -4.93 12.90
N LEU A 271 4.92 -5.56 13.46
CA LEU A 271 5.74 -4.92 14.50
C LEU A 271 6.58 -3.77 13.94
N GLY A 272 7.22 -3.97 12.79
CA GLY A 272 7.99 -2.94 12.11
C GLY A 272 7.10 -1.75 11.72
N HIS A 273 5.90 -2.01 11.23
CA HIS A 273 4.93 -0.96 10.91
C HIS A 273 4.51 -0.16 12.16
N GLU A 274 4.25 -0.82 13.29
CA GLU A 274 3.96 -0.13 14.56
C GLU A 274 5.16 0.69 15.05
N ILE A 275 6.39 0.20 14.88
CA ILE A 275 7.61 0.95 15.20
C ILE A 275 7.68 2.24 14.36
N VAL A 276 7.39 2.19 13.06
CA VAL A 276 7.36 3.38 12.19
C VAL A 276 6.36 4.41 12.71
N ILE A 277 5.13 3.98 13.01
CA ILE A 277 4.08 4.86 13.56
C ILE A 277 4.54 5.47 14.89
N TRP A 278 5.06 4.64 15.78
CA TRP A 278 5.51 5.06 17.11
C TRP A 278 6.67 6.05 17.06
N LEU A 279 7.64 5.86 16.15
CA LEU A 279 8.73 6.81 15.91
C LEU A 279 8.17 8.15 15.40
N GLY A 280 7.16 8.10 14.53
CA GLY A 280 6.40 9.26 14.06
C GLY A 280 5.74 10.03 15.21
N MET A 281 5.11 9.32 16.15
CA MET A 281 4.41 9.91 17.31
C MET A 281 5.36 10.49 18.35
N ARG A 282 6.41 9.74 18.72
CA ARG A 282 7.40 10.19 19.73
C ARG A 282 8.01 11.54 19.39
N ARG A 283 8.21 11.80 18.09
CA ARG A 283 8.83 13.03 17.61
C ARG A 283 7.93 14.26 17.69
N GLU A 284 6.61 14.09 17.85
CA GLU A 284 5.66 15.19 18.14
C GLU A 284 5.55 15.49 19.64
N GLY A 285 6.25 14.74 20.50
CA GLY A 285 6.24 14.94 21.95
C GLY A 285 5.03 14.35 22.68
N GLU A 286 4.30 13.42 22.05
CA GLU A 286 3.09 12.82 22.63
C GLU A 286 3.18 11.31 22.84
N LYS A 287 2.81 10.84 24.04
CA LYS A 287 2.22 9.51 24.26
C LYS A 287 0.71 9.67 24.14
N ILE A 288 0.14 9.06 23.10
CA ILE A 288 -1.28 8.72 22.91
C ILE A 288 -2.21 9.94 22.96
N PHE A 289 -2.64 10.40 21.79
CA PHE A 289 -4.06 10.56 21.58
C PHE A 289 -4.52 9.40 20.72
N ASN A 290 -5.64 8.80 21.12
CA ASN A 290 -6.38 7.86 20.30
C ASN A 290 -6.32 8.31 18.84
N TYR A 291 -5.97 7.40 17.94
CA TYR A 291 -6.38 7.46 16.52
C TYR A 291 -7.92 7.37 16.40
N ARG A 292 -8.66 7.87 17.40
CA ARG A 292 -10.04 8.23 17.25
C ARG A 292 -10.02 9.36 16.25
N GLU A 293 -10.49 8.95 15.08
CA GLU A 293 -11.36 9.75 14.25
C GLU A 293 -10.67 10.51 13.12
N CYS A 294 -10.24 9.75 12.11
CA CYS A 294 -10.34 10.22 10.73
C CYS A 294 -11.70 9.78 10.15
N SER A 295 -12.57 10.79 9.94
CA SER A 295 -13.43 10.97 8.76
C SER A 295 -14.67 10.10 8.48
N LEU A 296 -15.37 9.59 9.49
CA LEU A 296 -16.81 9.23 9.32
C LEU A 296 -17.62 9.42 10.60
N PHE A 297 -17.10 8.94 11.72
CA PHE A 297 -17.85 8.81 12.97
C PHE A 297 -18.00 10.12 13.76
N ILE A 298 -16.94 10.97 13.90
CA ILE A 298 -17.13 12.31 14.48
C ILE A 298 -18.07 13.14 13.63
N TYR A 299 -17.88 13.17 12.31
CA TYR A 299 -18.69 14.04 11.46
C TYR A 299 -20.18 13.68 11.58
N LEU A 300 -20.51 12.39 11.63
CA LEU A 300 -21.87 11.93 11.93
C LEU A 300 -22.32 12.30 13.35
N MET A 301 -21.49 12.08 14.38
CA MET A 301 -21.86 12.37 15.78
C MET A 301 -22.00 13.87 16.07
N ASN A 302 -21.15 14.71 15.51
CA ASN A 302 -21.22 16.18 15.64
C ASN A 302 -22.39 16.75 14.84
N ARG A 303 -22.71 16.19 13.65
CA ARG A 303 -23.89 16.59 12.89
C ARG A 303 -25.20 16.13 13.54
N LEU A 304 -25.18 15.01 14.27
CA LEU A 304 -26.33 14.54 15.07
C LEU A 304 -26.51 15.35 16.37
N ARG A 305 -25.42 15.86 16.96
CA ARG A 305 -25.51 16.81 18.09
C ARG A 305 -25.96 18.21 17.67
N ALA A 306 -25.47 18.74 16.56
CA ALA A 306 -25.84 20.06 16.06
C ALA A 306 -27.29 20.14 15.51
N LYS A 307 -27.96 19.00 15.29
CA LYS A 307 -29.39 18.94 14.95
C LYS A 307 -30.31 18.83 16.17
N LYS A 308 -29.76 18.68 17.38
CA LYS A 308 -30.51 18.54 18.64
C LYS A 308 -30.36 19.75 19.58
N SER A 309 -29.64 20.80 19.16
CA SER A 309 -29.58 22.12 19.80
C SER A 309 -30.21 23.15 18.89
#